data_AF-A0A7Z8DZ44-F1
#
_entry.id   AF-A0A7Z8DZ44-F1
#
_cell.length_a   1.000
_cell.length_b   1.000
_cell.length_c   1.000
_cell.angle_alpha   90.00
_cell.angle_beta   90.00
_cell.angle_gamma   90.00
#
_symmetry.space_group_name_H-M   'P 1'
#
loop_
_entity.id
_entity.type
_entity.pdbx_description
1 polymer ?
#
loop_
_entity_poly.entity_id
_entity_poly.type
_entity_poly.pdbx_seq_one_letter_code
_entity_poly.pdbx_strand_id
1 'polypeptide(L)'
;MDKDEQYLLFALSAPMEILNQGCKPSHDSPKMYTGIKEFDLSSSWGINNRDDLIQTIYQMTDEGHANDLAGLYLAWHRSSPEEWKTLISDGAGRELIYIQFVEQTAM
;
A
#
# COMPACT_ATOMS: atom_id res chain seq x y z
N MET A 1 -17.91 19.17 -3.95
CA MET A 1 -17.04 18.27 -3.19
C MET A 1 -16.64 19.01 -1.93
N ASP A 2 -17.00 18.45 -0.78
CA ASP A 2 -16.62 19.02 0.51
C ASP A 2 -15.16 18.69 0.84
N LYS A 3 -14.69 19.21 1.99
CA LYS A 3 -13.30 19.09 2.41
C LYS A 3 -12.93 17.67 2.84
N ASP A 4 -13.89 16.93 3.38
CA ASP A 4 -13.67 15.56 3.84
C ASP A 4 -13.58 14.63 2.62
N GLU A 5 -14.44 14.81 1.63
CA GLU A 5 -14.36 14.13 0.33
C GLU A 5 -13.01 14.38 -0.38
N GLN A 6 -12.46 15.60 -0.28
CA GLN A 6 -11.12 15.92 -0.79
C GLN A 6 -10.01 15.17 -0.07
N TYR A 7 -10.07 15.06 1.26
CA TYR A 7 -9.08 14.31 2.03
C TYR A 7 -9.15 12.81 1.77
N LEU A 8 -10.35 12.25 1.62
CA LEU A 8 -10.55 10.85 1.25
C LEU A 8 -9.95 10.54 -0.13
N LEU A 9 -10.13 11.43 -1.11
CA LEU A 9 -9.50 11.31 -2.43
C LEU A 9 -7.97 11.39 -2.37
N PHE A 10 -7.41 12.27 -1.56
CA PHE A 10 -5.97 12.37 -1.34
C PHE A 10 -5.39 11.13 -0.65
N ALA A 11 -6.10 10.56 0.33
CA ALA A 11 -5.67 9.32 1.00
C ALA A 11 -5.60 8.13 0.02
N LEU A 12 -6.53 8.08 -0.94
CA LEU A 12 -6.58 7.03 -1.96
C LEU A 12 -5.60 7.25 -3.11
N SER A 13 -5.07 8.45 -3.28
CA SER A 13 -4.33 8.80 -4.50
C SER A 13 -3.02 8.01 -4.61
N ALA A 14 -2.24 7.90 -3.52
CA ALA A 14 -0.97 7.18 -3.50
C ALA A 14 -1.10 5.66 -3.80
N PRO A 15 -1.98 4.89 -3.14
CA PRO A 15 -2.12 3.48 -3.46
C PRO A 15 -2.71 3.24 -4.86
N MET A 16 -3.54 4.15 -5.37
CA MET A 16 -4.05 4.09 -6.74
C MET A 16 -2.94 4.33 -7.78
N GLU A 17 -1.92 5.13 -7.47
CA GLU A 17 -0.75 5.30 -8.36
C GLU A 17 0.13 4.08 -8.45
N ILE A 18 0.40 3.42 -7.32
CA ILE A 18 1.23 2.21 -7.28
C ILE A 18 0.63 1.12 -8.17
N LEU A 19 -0.69 0.95 -8.12
CA LEU A 19 -1.39 -0.03 -8.95
C LEU A 19 -1.47 0.34 -10.43
N ASN A 20 -1.39 1.64 -10.73
CA ASN A 20 -1.51 2.18 -12.08
C ASN A 20 -0.20 2.80 -12.58
N GLN A 21 0.97 2.31 -12.13
CA GLN A 21 2.27 2.83 -12.55
C GLN A 21 2.43 2.82 -14.08
N GLY A 22 1.87 1.82 -14.77
CA GLY A 22 1.86 1.75 -16.23
C GLY A 22 1.06 2.85 -16.93
N CYS A 23 0.22 3.58 -16.18
CA CYS A 23 -0.67 4.62 -16.68
C CYS A 23 -0.13 6.03 -16.47
N LYS A 24 1.12 6.15 -16.00
CA LYS A 24 1.86 7.40 -15.82
C LYS A 24 1.02 8.45 -15.08
N PRO A 25 0.74 8.22 -13.79
CA PRO A 25 0.01 9.18 -13.01
C PRO A 25 0.75 10.53 -12.96
N SER A 26 -0.02 11.63 -12.96
CA SER A 26 0.49 13.00 -13.06
C SER A 26 -0.18 13.85 -11.98
N HIS A 27 0.58 14.15 -10.93
CA HIS A 27 0.14 14.95 -9.78
C HIS A 27 -0.09 16.43 -10.10
N ASP A 28 0.48 16.90 -11.20
CA ASP A 28 0.35 18.26 -11.74
C ASP A 28 -0.83 18.40 -12.71
N SER A 29 -1.48 17.29 -13.08
CA SER A 29 -2.64 17.28 -13.96
C SER A 29 -3.95 17.21 -13.16
N PRO A 30 -4.98 18.00 -13.52
CA PRO A 30 -6.33 17.84 -12.96
C PRO A 30 -6.95 16.49 -13.33
N LYS A 31 -6.35 15.74 -14.28
CA LYS A 31 -6.65 14.34 -14.57
C LYS A 31 -5.46 13.51 -14.10
N MET A 32 -5.59 12.90 -12.93
CA MET A 32 -4.52 12.14 -12.27
C MET A 32 -3.99 10.98 -13.13
N TYR A 33 -4.84 10.33 -13.92
CA TYR A 33 -4.44 9.28 -14.87
C TYR A 33 -4.64 9.77 -16.31
N THR A 34 -3.56 9.72 -17.10
CA THR A 34 -3.57 10.17 -18.50
C THR A 34 -3.99 9.07 -19.49
N GLY A 35 -4.02 7.80 -19.04
CA GLY A 35 -4.31 6.62 -19.88
C GLY A 35 -5.52 5.77 -19.49
N ILE A 36 -5.99 5.83 -18.24
CA ILE A 36 -7.18 5.08 -17.76
C ILE A 36 -8.29 6.06 -17.43
N LYS A 37 -9.46 5.86 -18.03
CA LYS A 37 -10.63 6.73 -17.81
C LYS A 37 -11.45 6.35 -16.59
N GLU A 38 -11.46 5.08 -16.21
CA GLU A 38 -12.29 4.53 -15.13
C GLU A 38 -11.57 3.35 -14.48
N PHE A 39 -11.62 3.26 -13.16
CA PHE A 39 -11.04 2.18 -12.37
C PHE A 39 -12.15 1.53 -11.54
N ASP A 40 -12.40 0.24 -11.78
CA ASP A 40 -13.41 -0.48 -11.04
C ASP A 40 -12.86 -0.93 -9.68
N LEU A 41 -13.32 -0.24 -8.63
CA LEU A 41 -12.94 -0.50 -7.25
C LEU A 41 -13.52 -1.82 -6.72
N SER A 42 -14.61 -2.31 -7.30
CA SER A 42 -15.22 -3.59 -6.89
C SER A 42 -14.36 -4.76 -7.33
N SER A 43 -14.01 -4.87 -8.61
CA SER A 43 -13.14 -5.95 -9.10
C SER A 43 -11.69 -5.86 -8.62
N SER A 44 -11.20 -4.65 -8.32
CA SER A 44 -9.83 -4.46 -7.87
C SER A 44 -9.67 -4.68 -6.37
N TRP A 45 -10.45 -3.98 -5.55
CA TRP A 45 -10.24 -3.88 -4.11
C TRP A 45 -11.40 -4.47 -3.31
N GLY A 46 -12.44 -4.99 -3.96
CA GLY A 46 -13.64 -5.47 -3.30
C GLY A 46 -14.48 -4.36 -2.67
N ILE A 47 -14.27 -3.10 -3.07
CA ILE A 47 -15.03 -1.95 -2.56
C ILE A 47 -16.30 -1.81 -3.40
N ASN A 48 -17.45 -2.11 -2.80
CA ASN A 48 -18.73 -2.15 -3.52
C ASN A 48 -19.62 -0.96 -3.22
N ASN A 49 -19.35 -0.24 -2.13
CA ASN A 49 -20.17 0.87 -1.67
C ASN A 49 -19.34 1.91 -0.92
N ARG A 50 -19.99 3.01 -0.51
CA ARG A 50 -19.36 4.14 0.18
C ARG A 50 -18.78 3.76 1.55
N ASP A 51 -19.43 2.86 2.28
CA ASP A 51 -18.98 2.47 3.61
C ASP A 51 -17.74 1.58 3.52
N ASP A 52 -17.68 0.67 2.53
CA ASP A 52 -16.47 -0.12 2.21
C ASP A 52 -15.28 0.79 1.88
N LEU A 53 -15.53 1.88 1.13
CA LEU A 53 -14.51 2.86 0.75
C LEU A 53 -13.97 3.59 1.98
N ILE A 54 -14.86 4.08 2.84
CA ILE A 54 -14.50 4.80 4.07
C ILE A 54 -13.74 3.87 5.02
N GLN A 55 -14.20 2.64 5.19
CA GLN A 55 -13.53 1.64 6.02
C GLN A 55 -12.13 1.32 5.50
N THR A 56 -11.99 1.19 4.18
CA THR A 56 -10.69 0.97 3.54
C THR A 56 -9.75 2.14 3.82
N ILE A 57 -10.23 3.38 3.72
CA ILE A 57 -9.40 4.56 4.02
C ILE A 57 -9.00 4.57 5.50
N TYR A 58 -9.91 4.27 6.43
CA TYR A 58 -9.57 4.18 7.86
C TYR A 58 -8.51 3.13 8.14
N GLN A 59 -8.63 1.94 7.54
CA GLN A 59 -7.59 0.90 7.66
C GLN A 59 -6.24 1.40 7.13
N MET A 60 -6.24 2.16 6.04
CA MET A 60 -5.02 2.69 5.43
C MET A 60 -4.38 3.82 6.24
N THR A 61 -5.18 4.70 6.86
CA THR A 61 -4.68 5.83 7.65
C THR A 61 -4.34 5.46 9.09
N ASP A 62 -5.15 4.62 9.74
CA ASP A 62 -5.02 4.34 11.17
C ASP A 62 -4.21 3.06 11.44
N GLU A 63 -4.39 2.03 10.63
CA GLU A 63 -3.66 0.76 10.76
C GLU A 63 -2.48 0.65 9.77
N GLY A 64 -2.35 1.61 8.84
CA GLY A 64 -1.32 1.56 7.80
C GLY A 64 -1.57 0.46 6.76
N HIS A 65 -0.92 0.60 5.60
CA HIS A 65 -1.11 -0.33 4.48
C HIS A 65 -0.49 -1.72 4.65
N ALA A 66 0.35 -1.93 5.67
CA ALA A 66 1.12 -3.16 5.78
C ALA A 66 1.52 -3.52 7.22
N ASN A 67 0.53 -3.80 8.06
CA ASN A 67 0.75 -4.29 9.42
C ASN A 67 1.70 -5.50 9.48
N ASP A 68 1.56 -6.42 8.53
CA ASP A 68 2.41 -7.61 8.43
C ASP A 68 3.85 -7.29 8.00
N LEU A 69 4.10 -6.10 7.41
CA LEU A 69 5.44 -5.63 7.03
C LEU A 69 6.05 -4.69 8.08
N ALA A 70 5.24 -3.99 8.88
CA ALA A 70 5.71 -2.97 9.81
C ALA A 70 6.75 -3.53 10.81
N GLY A 71 6.48 -4.71 11.38
CA GLY A 71 7.41 -5.42 12.25
C GLY A 71 8.70 -5.84 11.54
N LEU A 72 8.59 -6.28 10.28
CA LEU A 72 9.72 -6.74 9.47
C LEU A 72 10.65 -5.58 9.04
N TYR A 73 10.11 -4.44 8.61
CA TYR A 73 10.93 -3.25 8.33
C TYR A 73 11.63 -2.71 9.58
N LEU A 74 10.92 -2.71 10.72
CA LEU A 74 11.52 -2.30 12.00
C LEU A 74 12.68 -3.22 12.39
N ALA A 75 12.51 -4.53 12.19
CA ALA A 75 13.55 -5.52 12.45
C ALA A 75 14.73 -5.38 11.47
N TRP A 76 14.48 -5.17 10.17
CA TRP A 76 15.52 -4.96 9.15
C TRP A 76 16.46 -3.81 9.50
N HIS A 77 15.92 -2.64 9.85
CA HIS A 77 16.74 -1.46 10.18
C HIS A 77 17.50 -1.56 11.50
N ARG A 78 17.17 -2.54 12.35
CA ARG A 78 17.76 -2.72 13.68
C ARG A 78 18.62 -3.97 13.83
N SER A 79 18.59 -4.86 12.84
CA SER A 79 19.33 -6.12 12.86
C SER A 79 20.61 -6.00 12.03
N SER A 80 21.68 -6.64 12.49
CA SER A 80 22.81 -6.95 11.61
C SER A 80 22.40 -8.00 10.56
N PRO A 81 23.16 -8.13 9.44
CA PRO A 81 22.84 -9.12 8.41
C PRO A 81 22.76 -10.56 8.91
N GLU A 82 23.54 -10.93 9.94
CA GLU A 82 23.52 -12.27 10.53
C GLU A 82 22.30 -12.47 11.47
N GLU A 83 21.91 -11.44 12.22
CA GLU A 83 20.69 -11.45 13.04
C GLU A 83 19.44 -11.53 12.16
N TRP A 84 19.42 -10.80 11.04
CA TRP A 84 18.35 -10.89 10.05
C TRP A 84 18.24 -12.29 9.46
N LYS A 85 19.35 -12.89 9.00
CA LYS A 85 19.39 -14.28 8.50
C LYS A 85 18.85 -15.29 9.50
N THR A 86 19.10 -15.06 10.79
CA THR A 86 18.59 -15.94 11.86
C THR A 86 17.08 -15.77 12.01
N LEU A 87 16.59 -14.53 11.98
CA LEU A 87 15.17 -14.18 12.07
C LEU A 87 14.33 -14.78 10.93
N ILE A 88 14.87 -14.80 9.71
CA ILE A 88 14.19 -15.35 8.52
C ILE A 88 14.25 -16.87 8.44
N SER A 89 15.21 -17.51 9.13
CA SER A 89 15.38 -18.97 9.11
C SER A 89 14.27 -19.70 9.89
N ASP A 90 13.59 -19.00 10.80
CA ASP A 90 12.46 -19.51 11.58
C ASP A 90 11.08 -19.25 10.91
N GLY A 91 11.02 -18.46 9.83
CA GLY A 91 9.77 -18.02 9.21
C GLY A 91 9.13 -19.06 8.29
N ALA A 92 7.80 -19.26 8.40
CA ALA A 92 7.07 -20.24 7.60
C ALA A 92 6.24 -19.59 6.47
N GLY A 93 6.48 -20.03 5.22
CA GLY A 93 5.57 -19.88 4.06
C GLY A 93 5.19 -18.44 3.68
N ARG A 94 4.15 -17.88 4.33
CA ARG A 94 3.65 -16.51 4.06
C ARG A 94 4.64 -15.44 4.53
N GLU A 95 5.35 -15.67 5.64
CA GLU A 95 6.36 -14.73 6.15
C GLU A 95 7.51 -14.54 5.16
N LEU A 96 7.89 -15.59 4.42
CA LEU A 96 8.98 -15.52 3.43
C LEU A 96 8.69 -14.54 2.29
N ILE A 97 7.43 -14.41 1.85
CA ILE A 97 7.05 -13.45 0.80
C ILE A 97 7.23 -12.02 1.33
N TYR A 98 6.79 -11.76 2.55
CA TYR A 98 6.94 -10.45 3.18
C TYR A 98 8.40 -10.12 3.50
N ILE A 99 9.19 -11.09 3.95
CA ILE A 99 10.64 -10.96 4.18
C ILE A 99 11.37 -10.59 2.87
N GLN A 100 11.14 -11.34 1.79
CA GLN A 100 11.76 -11.06 0.49
C GLN A 100 11.34 -9.68 -0.05
N PHE A 101 10.09 -9.30 0.17
CA PHE A 101 9.61 -7.97 -0.19
C PHE A 101 10.37 -6.87 0.56
N VAL A 102 10.57 -7.00 1.88
CA VAL A 102 11.38 -6.06 2.67
C VAL A 102 12.82 -5.98 2.15
N GLU A 103 13.48 -7.12 1.90
CA GLU A 103 14.86 -7.14 1.37
C GLU A 103 15.01 -6.41 0.04
N GLN A 104 13.99 -6.48 -0.83
CA GLN A 104 14.00 -5.85 -2.15
C GLN A 104 13.71 -4.35 -2.12
N THR A 105 13.05 -3.85 -1.07
CA THR A 105 12.44 -2.51 -1.06
C THR A 105 12.95 -1.61 0.06
N ALA A 106 13.65 -2.15 1.07
CA ALA A 106 14.19 -1.38 2.20
C ALA A 106 15.49 -0.60 1.87
N MET A 107 15.73 -0.28 0.60
CA MET A 107 16.89 0.51 0.12
C MET A 107 16.69 2.01 0.28
#